data_AF-A0A8S1IN04-F1
#
_entry.id   AF-A0A8S1IN04-F1
#
_cell.length_a   1.000
_cell.length_b   1.000
_cell.length_c   1.000
_cell.angle_alpha   90.00
_cell.angle_beta   90.00
_cell.angle_gamma   90.00
#
_symmetry.space_group_name_H-M   'P 1'
#
loop_
_entity.id
_entity.type
_entity.pdbx_description
1 polymer ?
#
loop_
_entity_poly.entity_id
_entity_poly.type
_entity_poly.pdbx_seq_one_letter_code
_entity_poly.pdbx_strand_id
1 'polypeptide(L)'
;MGQKPRYCEVNGVKMLKGQLVSPHAPGDDGFTYWGYTVRIAPGFEDAFSQCPSTGGYDLKIGTSEHGDVVPVAQLQLPAFKHLIVGFGGPQGLERCCETDVRCQGKRPEDFFDMYLNTCPKQGSRTIRTEEAMWISLAYISHSLASQDPHTA
;
A
#
# COMPACT_ATOMS: atom_id res chain seq x y z
N MET A 1 28.28 6.47 -0.51
CA MET A 1 26.88 6.80 -0.79
C MET A 1 26.60 8.18 -0.20
N GLY A 2 26.06 9.11 -1.00
CA GLY A 2 25.98 10.54 -0.71
C GLY A 2 27.08 11.35 -1.39
N GLN A 3 26.71 12.29 -2.28
CA GLN A 3 27.67 13.28 -2.78
C GLN A 3 28.21 14.10 -1.61
N LYS A 4 29.50 14.49 -1.65
CA LYS A 4 30.08 15.37 -0.63
C LYS A 4 29.25 16.67 -0.55
N PRO A 5 28.90 17.14 0.66
CA PRO A 5 28.10 18.35 0.82
C PRO A 5 28.81 19.53 0.18
N ARG A 6 28.05 20.28 -0.63
CA ARG A 6 28.52 21.51 -1.26
C ARG A 6 28.15 22.69 -0.36
N TYR A 7 29.00 23.71 -0.36
CA TYR A 7 28.78 24.93 0.43
C TYR A 7 28.67 26.15 -0.49
N CYS A 8 27.93 27.15 -0.04
CA CYS A 8 27.92 28.50 -0.61
C CYS A 8 28.09 29.54 0.50
N GLU A 9 28.43 30.77 0.12
CA GLU A 9 28.55 31.90 1.03
C GLU A 9 27.39 32.86 0.77
N VAL A 10 26.63 33.18 1.80
CA VAL A 10 25.51 34.13 1.75
C VAL A 10 25.73 35.12 2.88
N ASN A 11 25.93 36.40 2.56
CA ASN A 11 26.21 37.47 3.53
C ASN A 11 27.39 37.16 4.49
N GLY A 12 28.47 36.56 3.98
CA GLY A 12 29.64 36.18 4.80
C GLY A 12 29.47 34.91 5.63
N VAL A 13 28.33 34.21 5.51
CA VAL A 13 28.04 32.99 6.25
C VAL A 13 28.10 31.77 5.34
N LYS A 14 28.86 30.76 5.76
CA LYS A 14 28.97 29.46 5.05
C LYS A 14 27.71 28.63 5.27
N MET A 15 26.98 28.37 4.20
CA MET A 15 25.73 27.62 4.18
C MET A 15 25.86 26.33 3.37
N LEU A 16 25.02 25.33 3.66
CA LEU A 16 24.88 24.15 2.80
C LEU A 16 24.13 24.53 1.51
N LYS A 17 24.64 24.07 0.38
CA LYS A 17 24.01 24.25 -0.93
C LYS A 17 23.14 23.04 -1.27
N GLY A 18 21.83 23.25 -1.35
CA GLY A 18 20.85 22.25 -1.79
C GLY A 18 20.17 22.66 -3.09
N GLN A 19 19.51 21.69 -3.73
CA GLN A 19 18.60 21.92 -4.85
C GLN A 19 17.22 21.35 -4.44
N LEU A 20 16.16 22.11 -4.70
CA LEU A 20 14.81 21.60 -4.52
C LEU A 20 14.54 20.53 -5.59
N VAL A 21 14.07 19.38 -5.14
CA VAL A 21 13.71 18.25 -6.01
C VAL A 21 12.27 17.83 -5.75
N SER A 22 11.72 17.01 -6.65
CA SER A 22 10.45 16.34 -6.43
C SER A 22 10.50 15.56 -5.11
N PRO A 23 9.42 15.55 -4.29
CA PRO A 23 9.35 14.70 -3.11
C PRO A 23 9.51 13.19 -3.39
N HIS A 24 9.30 12.77 -4.65
CA HIS A 24 9.48 11.38 -5.11
C HIS A 24 10.94 11.06 -5.46
N ALA A 25 11.77 12.07 -5.73
CA ALA A 25 13.15 11.86 -6.19
C ALA A 25 14.01 10.99 -5.24
N PRO A 26 13.91 11.11 -3.90
CA PRO A 26 14.64 10.22 -2.99
C PRO A 26 14.23 8.73 -3.09
N GLY A 27 12.97 8.47 -3.45
CA GLY A 27 12.45 7.12 -3.64
C GLY A 27 12.82 6.54 -5.00
N ASP A 28 12.81 7.36 -6.05
CA ASP A 28 13.18 6.97 -7.43
C ASP A 28 14.65 6.55 -7.55
N ASP A 29 15.52 7.10 -6.69
CA ASP A 29 16.93 6.72 -6.60
C ASP A 29 17.13 5.33 -5.95
N GLY A 30 16.06 4.68 -5.45
CA GLY A 30 16.04 3.25 -5.08
C GLY A 30 16.53 2.90 -3.69
N PHE A 31 16.80 3.87 -2.80
CA PHE A 31 17.58 3.59 -1.59
C PHE A 31 16.99 4.06 -0.26
N THR A 32 15.83 4.72 -0.21
CA THR A 32 15.29 5.16 1.09
C THR A 32 13.77 5.32 1.10
N TYR A 33 13.11 4.65 2.05
CA TYR A 33 11.72 4.94 2.38
C TYR A 33 11.59 6.40 2.82
N TRP A 34 10.80 7.19 2.09
CA TRP A 34 10.67 8.63 2.28
C TRP A 34 9.31 9.04 2.89
N GLY A 35 8.70 8.14 3.65
CA GLY A 35 7.38 8.34 4.24
C GLY A 35 6.25 7.94 3.31
N TYR A 36 5.05 8.43 3.63
CA TYR A 36 3.83 8.23 2.86
C TYR A 36 3.08 9.54 2.69
N THR A 37 2.20 9.59 1.68
CA THR A 37 1.22 10.66 1.53
C THR A 37 -0.14 10.18 2.01
N VAL A 38 -0.96 11.11 2.49
CA VAL A 38 -2.34 10.82 2.91
C VAL A 38 -3.29 11.36 1.86
N ARG A 39 -4.21 10.52 1.40
CA ARG A 39 -5.29 10.89 0.49
C ARG A 39 -6.61 10.47 1.11
N ILE A 40 -7.59 11.36 1.05
CA ILE A 40 -8.97 11.08 1.47
C ILE A 40 -9.77 10.68 0.23
N ALA A 41 -10.38 9.49 0.26
CA ALA A 41 -11.32 9.02 -0.76
C ALA A 41 -12.76 9.17 -0.21
N PRO A 42 -13.65 9.94 -0.85
CA PRO A 42 -15.01 10.14 -0.35
C PRO A 42 -15.88 8.87 -0.35
N GLY A 43 -15.63 7.97 -1.29
CA GLY A 43 -16.29 6.67 -1.39
C GLY A 43 -15.31 5.52 -1.59
N PHE A 44 -15.84 4.29 -1.52
CA PHE A 44 -15.06 3.08 -1.70
C PHE A 44 -14.46 3.00 -3.11
N GLU A 45 -15.24 3.34 -4.13
CA GLU A 45 -14.77 3.30 -5.52
C GLU A 45 -13.70 4.37 -5.78
N ASP A 46 -13.80 5.54 -5.13
CA ASP A 46 -12.81 6.62 -5.23
C ASP A 46 -11.42 6.23 -4.68
N ALA A 47 -11.35 5.21 -3.83
CA ALA A 47 -10.08 4.66 -3.40
C ALA A 47 -9.28 4.13 -4.59
N PHE A 48 -9.95 3.64 -5.63
CA PHE A 48 -9.33 3.05 -6.82
C PHE A 48 -9.28 4.03 -8.01
N SER A 49 -10.39 4.69 -8.33
CA SER A 49 -10.49 5.55 -9.52
C SER A 49 -9.65 6.83 -9.42
N GLN A 50 -9.40 7.33 -8.21
CA GLN A 50 -8.58 8.51 -7.95
C GLN A 50 -7.14 8.16 -7.56
N CYS A 51 -6.59 7.08 -8.13
CA CYS A 51 -5.19 6.72 -7.95
C CYS A 51 -4.27 7.85 -8.45
N PRO A 52 -3.26 8.29 -7.67
CA PRO A 52 -2.34 9.35 -8.10
C PRO A 52 -1.33 8.90 -9.16
N SER A 53 -1.12 7.59 -9.31
CA SER A 53 -0.15 7.03 -10.25
C SER A 53 -0.73 6.88 -11.64
N THR A 54 0.06 7.23 -12.66
CA THR A 54 -0.29 6.99 -14.07
C THR A 54 -0.45 5.48 -14.31
N GLY A 55 -1.62 5.06 -14.80
CA GLY A 55 -1.95 3.65 -14.98
C GLY A 55 -2.77 3.04 -13.85
N GLY A 56 -2.99 3.77 -12.75
CA GLY A 56 -3.80 3.31 -11.62
C GLY A 56 -3.09 2.27 -10.75
N TYR A 57 -3.86 1.65 -9.85
CA TYR A 57 -3.41 0.46 -9.13
C TYR A 57 -3.60 -0.78 -10.01
N ASP A 58 -2.50 -1.37 -10.46
CA ASP A 58 -2.47 -2.55 -11.34
C ASP A 58 -2.42 -3.87 -10.57
N LEU A 59 -2.32 -3.82 -9.25
CA LEU A 59 -2.62 -4.93 -8.34
C LEU A 59 -3.40 -4.41 -7.13
N LYS A 60 -4.50 -5.10 -6.82
CA LYS A 60 -5.42 -4.75 -5.74
C LYS A 60 -5.64 -5.98 -4.85
N ILE A 61 -5.29 -5.85 -3.58
CA ILE A 61 -5.47 -6.90 -2.59
C ILE A 61 -6.47 -6.42 -1.54
N GLY A 62 -7.57 -7.13 -1.35
CA GLY A 62 -8.48 -6.91 -0.23
C GLY A 62 -8.21 -7.91 0.88
N THR A 63 -8.39 -7.50 2.14
CA THR A 63 -8.25 -8.40 3.30
C THR A 63 -9.61 -8.64 3.95
N SER A 64 -9.94 -9.90 4.23
CA SER A 64 -11.16 -10.29 4.94
C SER A 64 -11.01 -11.66 5.60
N GLU A 65 -11.74 -11.90 6.69
CA GLU A 65 -11.83 -13.25 7.27
C GLU A 65 -12.51 -14.26 6.31
N HIS A 66 -13.29 -13.75 5.36
CA HIS A 66 -13.96 -14.54 4.31
C HIS A 66 -13.11 -14.72 3.04
N GLY A 67 -11.90 -14.13 2.99
CA GLY A 67 -11.01 -14.25 1.85
C GLY A 67 -10.33 -15.63 1.75
N ASP A 68 -9.61 -15.82 0.66
CA ASP A 68 -8.85 -17.03 0.38
C ASP A 68 -7.72 -17.24 1.38
N VAL A 69 -7.58 -18.48 1.86
CA VAL A 69 -6.48 -18.88 2.75
C VAL A 69 -5.36 -19.46 1.91
N VAL A 70 -4.29 -18.69 1.75
CA VAL A 70 -3.06 -19.12 1.09
C VAL A 70 -1.95 -19.21 2.16
N PRO A 71 -1.10 -20.25 2.17
CA PRO A 71 0.08 -20.25 3.02
C PRO A 71 1.08 -19.17 2.57
N VAL A 72 1.73 -18.46 3.51
CA VAL A 72 2.73 -17.42 3.21
C VAL A 72 3.76 -17.87 2.17
N ALA A 73 4.29 -19.08 2.33
CA ALA A 73 5.31 -19.65 1.44
C ALA A 73 4.81 -19.94 0.01
N GLN A 74 3.49 -19.93 -0.19
CA GLN A 74 2.83 -20.19 -1.48
C GLN A 74 2.22 -18.92 -2.07
N LEU A 75 2.19 -17.81 -1.34
CA LEU A 75 1.67 -16.55 -1.85
C LEU A 75 2.60 -16.01 -2.95
N GLN A 76 2.09 -16.03 -4.17
CA GLN A 76 2.74 -15.45 -5.33
C GLN A 76 1.92 -14.25 -5.79
N LEU A 77 2.54 -13.07 -5.79
CA LEU A 77 1.95 -11.89 -6.40
C LEU A 77 2.27 -11.89 -7.90
N PRO A 78 1.35 -11.46 -8.78
CA PRO A 78 1.69 -11.14 -10.16
C PRO A 78 2.68 -9.96 -10.19
N ALA A 79 3.35 -9.73 -11.32
CA ALA A 79 4.18 -8.53 -11.48
C ALA A 79 3.29 -7.28 -11.52
N PHE A 80 3.64 -6.24 -10.77
CA PHE A 80 2.87 -5.00 -10.65
C PHE A 80 3.78 -3.79 -10.48
N LYS A 81 3.24 -2.58 -10.70
CA LYS A 81 3.92 -1.30 -10.43
C LYS A 81 3.34 -0.56 -9.24
N HIS A 82 2.02 -0.65 -9.05
CA HIS A 82 1.27 0.10 -8.06
C HIS A 82 0.26 -0.81 -7.35
N LEU A 83 0.64 -1.32 -6.19
CA LEU A 83 -0.22 -2.11 -5.31
C LEU A 83 -1.08 -1.22 -4.42
N ILE A 84 -2.35 -1.60 -4.24
CA ILE A 84 -3.19 -1.14 -3.13
C ILE A 84 -3.62 -2.33 -2.27
N VAL A 85 -3.54 -2.16 -0.95
CA VAL A 85 -4.05 -3.13 0.04
C VAL A 85 -5.23 -2.49 0.77
N GLY A 86 -6.41 -3.09 0.66
CA GLY A 86 -7.66 -2.63 1.25
C GLY A 86 -7.94 -3.29 2.59
N PHE A 87 -8.20 -2.48 3.62
CA PHE A 87 -8.57 -2.92 4.96
C PHE A 87 -9.96 -2.42 5.34
N GLY A 88 -10.79 -3.34 5.83
CA GLY A 88 -12.12 -3.02 6.34
C GLY A 88 -12.10 -2.47 7.76
N GLY A 89 -13.22 -1.85 8.15
CA GLY A 89 -13.51 -1.54 9.56
C GLY A 89 -14.05 -2.76 10.31
N PRO A 90 -14.69 -2.57 11.47
CA PRO A 90 -15.31 -3.66 12.24
C PRO A 90 -16.38 -4.47 11.49
N GLN A 91 -16.96 -3.90 10.43
CA GLN A 91 -17.95 -4.54 9.55
C GLN A 91 -17.34 -4.91 8.18
N GLY A 92 -16.02 -5.00 8.10
CA GLY A 92 -15.29 -5.36 6.89
C GLY A 92 -15.33 -4.31 5.79
N LEU A 93 -14.91 -4.72 4.59
CA LEU A 93 -14.95 -3.90 3.37
C LEU A 93 -16.36 -3.89 2.74
N GLU A 94 -17.16 -4.89 3.10
CA GLU A 94 -18.57 -5.06 2.79
C GLU A 94 -19.32 -3.78 3.14
N ARG A 95 -19.12 -3.26 4.36
CA ARG A 95 -19.79 -2.04 4.79
C ARG A 95 -19.40 -0.83 3.96
N CYS A 96 -18.13 -0.71 3.57
CA CYS A 96 -17.68 0.38 2.70
C CYS A 96 -18.33 0.27 1.31
N CYS A 97 -18.34 -0.93 0.74
CA CYS A 97 -18.94 -1.25 -0.55
C CYS A 97 -20.46 -0.96 -0.55
N GLU A 98 -21.20 -1.41 0.46
CA GLU A 98 -22.65 -1.16 0.61
C GLU A 98 -23.01 0.32 0.64
N THR A 99 -22.17 1.16 1.25
CA THR A 99 -22.43 2.60 1.39
C THR A 99 -22.15 3.41 0.13
N ASP A 100 -21.42 2.86 -0.84
CA ASP A 100 -21.13 3.53 -2.10
C ASP A 100 -22.14 3.10 -3.18
N VAL A 101 -22.93 4.06 -3.69
CA VAL A 101 -23.95 3.80 -4.72
C VAL A 101 -23.38 3.20 -6.01
N ARG A 102 -22.09 3.45 -6.31
CA ARG A 102 -21.40 2.89 -7.48
C ARG A 102 -21.07 1.41 -7.33
N CYS A 103 -21.16 0.90 -6.11
CA CYS A 103 -20.89 -0.48 -5.75
C CYS A 103 -22.17 -1.32 -5.58
N GLN A 104 -23.34 -0.75 -5.85
CA GLN A 104 -24.62 -1.46 -5.76
C GLN A 104 -24.63 -2.75 -6.59
N GLY A 105 -25.05 -3.84 -5.94
CA GLY A 105 -25.14 -5.16 -6.56
C GLY A 105 -23.79 -5.88 -6.74
N LYS A 106 -22.69 -5.31 -6.22
CA LYS A 106 -21.36 -5.93 -6.22
C LYS A 106 -20.94 -6.26 -4.80
N ARG A 107 -20.07 -7.26 -4.67
CA ARG A 107 -19.42 -7.61 -3.42
C ARG A 107 -18.03 -6.96 -3.38
N PRO A 108 -17.44 -6.72 -2.20
CA PRO A 108 -16.12 -6.10 -2.11
C PRO A 108 -15.06 -6.89 -2.87
N GLU A 109 -15.11 -8.23 -2.89
CA GLU A 109 -14.15 -9.05 -3.63
C GLU A 109 -14.13 -8.78 -5.14
N ASP A 110 -15.23 -8.29 -5.72
CA ASP A 110 -15.32 -7.99 -7.16
C ASP A 110 -14.46 -6.77 -7.58
N PHE A 111 -13.89 -6.03 -6.60
CA PHE A 111 -13.04 -4.86 -6.81
C PHE A 111 -11.54 -5.16 -6.64
N PHE A 112 -11.18 -6.36 -6.22
CA PHE A 112 -9.80 -6.76 -5.95
C PHE A 112 -9.37 -7.91 -6.86
N ASP A 113 -8.09 -7.92 -7.23
CA ASP A 113 -7.50 -9.03 -7.97
C ASP A 113 -7.26 -10.24 -7.06
N MET A 114 -7.02 -9.98 -5.77
CA MET A 114 -6.89 -10.99 -4.72
C MET A 114 -7.69 -10.56 -3.49
N TYR A 115 -8.40 -11.50 -2.87
CA TYR A 115 -9.16 -11.25 -1.65
C TYR A 115 -8.77 -12.29 -0.59
N LEU A 116 -7.98 -11.89 0.41
CA LEU A 116 -7.20 -12.81 1.22
C LEU A 116 -7.60 -12.79 2.70
N ASN A 117 -7.60 -13.98 3.32
CA ASN A 117 -7.56 -14.13 4.76
C ASN A 117 -6.10 -14.30 5.22
N THR A 118 -5.54 -13.24 5.78
CA THR A 118 -4.14 -13.17 6.22
C THR A 118 -3.92 -13.69 7.64
N CYS A 119 -4.99 -14.04 8.36
CA CYS A 119 -4.94 -14.58 9.72
C CYS A 119 -5.94 -15.74 9.89
N PRO A 120 -5.74 -16.87 9.19
CA PRO A 120 -6.63 -18.01 9.31
C PRO A 120 -6.62 -18.55 10.74
N LYS A 121 -7.78 -19.00 11.22
CA LYS A 121 -7.97 -19.50 12.59
C LYS A 121 -7.67 -18.45 13.67
N GLN A 122 -8.01 -17.18 13.39
CA GLN A 122 -7.93 -16.12 14.40
C GLN A 122 -8.62 -16.54 15.71
N GLY A 123 -7.96 -16.29 16.84
CA GLY A 123 -8.47 -16.65 18.16
C GLY A 123 -9.48 -15.65 18.73
N SER A 124 -9.71 -14.54 18.04
CA SER A 124 -10.68 -13.51 18.40
C SER A 124 -11.84 -13.52 17.40
N ARG A 125 -13.01 -13.02 17.83
CA ARG A 125 -14.15 -12.80 16.92
C ARG A 125 -13.82 -11.75 15.85
N THR A 126 -13.03 -10.74 16.21
CA THR A 126 -12.67 -9.62 15.33
C THR A 126 -11.20 -9.31 15.53
N ILE A 127 -10.50 -9.05 14.44
CA ILE A 127 -9.18 -8.42 14.43
C ILE A 127 -9.41 -6.94 14.12
N ARG A 128 -8.91 -6.05 14.97
CA ARG A 128 -9.09 -4.61 14.73
C ARG A 128 -8.26 -4.19 13.52
N THR A 129 -8.71 -3.16 12.81
CA THR A 129 -8.07 -2.72 11.55
C THR A 129 -6.58 -2.44 11.72
N GLU A 130 -6.17 -1.82 12.83
CA GLU A 130 -4.78 -1.55 13.14
C GLU A 130 -3.94 -2.82 13.37
N GLU A 131 -4.53 -3.90 13.89
CA GLU A 131 -3.87 -5.20 14.05
C GLU A 131 -3.80 -5.93 12.70
N ALA A 132 -4.92 -5.89 11.95
CA ALA A 132 -5.04 -6.50 10.63
C ALA A 132 -4.03 -5.91 9.63
N MET A 133 -3.77 -4.59 9.71
CA MET A 133 -2.74 -3.92 8.91
C MET A 133 -1.36 -4.56 9.12
N TRP A 134 -0.93 -4.70 10.37
CA TRP A 134 0.38 -5.29 10.67
C TRP A 134 0.47 -6.76 10.25
N ILE A 135 -0.54 -7.56 10.58
CA ILE A 135 -0.57 -8.99 10.24
C ILE A 135 -0.52 -9.18 8.71
N SER A 136 -1.35 -8.43 7.98
CA SER A 136 -1.45 -8.57 6.53
C SER A 136 -0.21 -8.06 5.82
N LEU A 137 0.35 -6.91 6.23
CA LEU A 137 1.58 -6.40 5.62
C LEU A 137 2.76 -7.34 5.90
N ALA A 138 2.85 -7.95 7.08
CA ALA A 138 3.86 -8.97 7.37
C ALA A 138 3.65 -10.26 6.56
N TYR A 139 2.39 -10.67 6.34
CA TYR A 139 2.04 -11.82 5.52
C TYR A 139 2.41 -11.60 4.04
N ILE A 140 2.14 -10.40 3.49
CA ILE A 140 2.39 -10.06 2.08
C ILE A 140 3.86 -9.70 1.83
N SER A 141 4.59 -9.17 2.82
CA SER A 141 5.98 -8.69 2.67
C SER A 141 6.95 -9.75 2.16
N HIS A 142 6.73 -11.02 2.51
CA HIS A 142 7.54 -12.13 2.00
C HIS A 142 7.49 -12.21 0.47
N SER A 143 6.28 -12.10 -0.10
CA SER A 143 6.09 -12.14 -1.54
C SER A 143 6.57 -10.85 -2.21
N LEU A 144 6.39 -9.69 -1.57
CA LEU A 144 6.91 -8.40 -2.07
C LEU A 144 8.44 -8.40 -2.17
N ALA A 145 9.13 -8.89 -1.14
CA ALA A 145 10.59 -8.98 -1.13
C ALA A 145 11.13 -9.90 -2.24
N SER A 146 10.37 -10.94 -2.62
CA SER A 146 10.75 -11.86 -3.70
C SER A 146 10.71 -11.22 -5.10
N GLN A 147 10.01 -10.10 -5.26
CA GLN A 147 9.94 -9.35 -6.51
C GLN A 147 10.94 -8.19 -6.59
N ASP A 148 11.60 -7.83 -5.49
CA ASP A 148 12.54 -6.73 -5.46
C ASP A 148 13.89 -7.19 -6.05
N PRO A 149 14.32 -6.63 -7.20
CA PRO A 149 15.58 -7.00 -7.85
C PRO A 149 16.83 -6.66 -7.00
N HIS A 150 16.68 -5.92 -5.90
CA HIS A 150 17.78 -5.55 -5.00
C HIS A 150 17.88 -6.45 -3.75
N THR A 151 16.92 -7.37 -3.54
CA THR A 151 16.90 -8.29 -2.38
C THR A 151 17.15 -9.76 -2.77
N ALA A 152 17.29 -10.05 -4.07
CA ALA A 152 17.56 -11.38 -4.61
C ALA A 152 19.07 -11.67 -4.77
#